data_AF-A0A6C0DA20-F1
#
_entry.id   AF-A0A6C0DA20-F1
#
_cell.length_a   1.000
_cell.length_b   1.000
_cell.length_c   1.000
_cell.angle_alpha   90.00
_cell.angle_beta   90.00
_cell.angle_gamma   90.00
#
_symmetry.space_group_name_H-M   'P 1'
#
loop_
_entity.id
_entity.type
_entity.pdbx_description
1 polymer ?
#
loop_
_entity_poly.entity_id
_entity_poly.type
_entity_poly.pdbx_seq_one_letter_code
_entity_poly.pdbx_strand_id
1 'polypeptide(L)'
;MVKFLGVEEYDDYLHSECTKNMPKQNNKNNKKLTNDEMVMPSYSNINILFENNYNVQQLKQIINHFDILKVSGNKKELFNRIYVFLKLSGFIIKIQKIFRGYLQKKINLLRGPAFKNRNLCTNDSDFLTGDSVKDMEYLQFFSYKDDDGFIYGFDLVSLYNLILKSGKTIKNPYNRNDISKNVIQNMRTLIRMSKFLGTPININIKEDTFSDEKSLEMRILDLFQKMDSLGNYTEASWFTSLNRTKIIKFLRELIDIWSYRAQITPDTKRKICPPNGDPFRGFHFSYVYNEENIDNIKKTVITILEKFVYNGIDDDHKSLGAYYVLGSLTLVNENAATSLPWLYQSVAHYV
;
A
#
# COMPACT_ATOMS: atom_id res chain seq x y z
N MET A 1 -21.93 -18.01 47.49
CA MET A 1 -22.34 -18.26 46.10
C MET A 1 -22.52 -16.91 45.44
N VAL A 2 -21.61 -16.47 44.57
CA VAL A 2 -21.76 -15.19 43.87
C VAL A 2 -22.84 -15.39 42.81
N LYS A 3 -24.02 -14.80 43.01
CA LYS A 3 -25.08 -14.79 41.99
C LYS A 3 -24.60 -13.88 40.87
N PHE A 4 -24.29 -14.46 39.70
CA PHE A 4 -24.04 -13.68 38.51
C PHE A 4 -25.39 -13.11 38.05
N LEU A 5 -25.54 -11.79 38.12
CA LEU A 5 -26.69 -11.08 37.59
C LEU A 5 -26.68 -11.19 36.06
N GLY A 6 -27.88 -11.27 35.46
CA GLY A 6 -28.03 -11.06 34.02
C GLY A 6 -27.61 -9.64 33.62
N VAL A 7 -27.29 -9.41 32.34
CA VAL A 7 -26.87 -8.08 31.84
C VAL A 7 -27.94 -7.01 32.15
N GLU A 8 -29.21 -7.31 31.89
CA GLU A 8 -30.33 -6.41 32.17
C GLU A 8 -30.50 -6.14 33.67
N GLU A 9 -30.39 -7.18 34.51
CA GLU A 9 -30.48 -7.03 35.96
C GLU A 9 -29.33 -6.17 36.54
N TYR A 10 -28.14 -6.25 35.93
CA TYR A 10 -27.00 -5.45 36.32
C TYR A 10 -27.13 -3.99 35.87
N ASP A 11 -27.69 -3.74 34.69
CA ASP A 11 -27.98 -2.39 34.21
C ASP A 11 -29.03 -1.69 35.10
N ASP A 12 -30.08 -2.42 35.50
CA ASP A 12 -31.08 -1.93 36.44
C ASP A 12 -30.46 -1.63 37.82
N TYR A 13 -29.55 -2.48 38.29
CA TYR A 13 -28.80 -2.25 39.51
C TYR A 13 -27.96 -0.96 39.42
N LEU A 14 -27.20 -0.76 38.34
CA LEU A 14 -26.40 0.46 38.13
C LEU A 14 -27.27 1.72 38.07
N HIS A 15 -28.41 1.65 37.39
CA HIS A 15 -29.36 2.75 37.30
C HIS A 15 -29.95 3.08 38.68
N SER A 16 -30.35 2.06 39.44
CA SER A 16 -30.84 2.22 40.82
C SER A 16 -29.79 2.87 41.72
N GLU A 17 -28.55 2.39 41.65
CA GLU A 17 -27.48 2.87 42.52
C GLU A 17 -27.05 4.30 42.20
N CYS A 18 -27.02 4.66 40.91
CA CYS A 18 -26.77 6.04 40.49
C CYS A 18 -27.88 6.98 40.99
N THR A 19 -29.15 6.60 40.82
CA THR A 19 -30.29 7.44 41.23
C THR A 19 -30.41 7.60 42.74
N LYS A 20 -30.07 6.58 43.54
CA LYS A 20 -29.99 6.68 45.02
C LYS A 20 -28.94 7.69 45.49
N ASN A 21 -27.79 7.71 44.83
CA ASN A 21 -26.66 8.60 45.17
C ASN A 21 -26.71 9.95 44.44
N MET A 22 -27.86 10.29 43.85
CA MET A 22 -28.03 11.53 43.10
C MET A 22 -28.09 12.75 44.05
N PRO A 23 -27.34 13.82 43.78
CA PRO A 23 -27.42 15.06 44.55
C PRO A 23 -28.84 15.65 44.57
N LYS A 24 -29.19 16.34 45.67
CA LYS A 24 -30.44 17.11 45.74
C LYS A 24 -30.29 18.42 44.97
N GLN A 25 -31.33 18.84 44.26
CA GLN A 25 -31.36 20.14 43.59
C GLN A 25 -31.30 21.28 44.60
N ASN A 26 -30.52 22.32 44.29
CA ASN A 26 -30.36 23.48 45.14
C ASN A 26 -31.53 24.45 44.93
N ASN A 27 -32.55 24.38 45.79
CA ASN A 27 -33.75 25.23 45.72
C ASN A 27 -33.52 26.72 46.03
N LYS A 28 -32.27 27.15 46.25
CA LYS A 28 -31.96 28.54 46.67
C LYS A 28 -31.97 29.55 45.53
N ASN A 29 -31.81 29.13 44.27
CA ASN A 29 -31.84 30.02 43.10
C ASN A 29 -32.89 29.53 42.07
N ASN A 30 -34.16 29.85 42.32
CA ASN A 30 -35.27 29.51 41.42
C ASN A 30 -35.35 30.43 40.16
N LYS A 31 -34.22 30.78 39.55
CA LYS A 31 -34.27 31.50 38.27
C LYS A 31 -34.58 30.49 37.16
N LYS A 32 -35.70 30.68 36.47
CA LYS A 32 -36.03 29.88 35.27
C LYS A 32 -34.99 30.19 34.20
N LEU A 33 -34.28 29.16 33.75
CA LEU A 33 -33.28 29.28 32.70
C LEU A 33 -33.97 29.57 31.36
N THR A 34 -33.52 30.59 30.63
CA THR A 34 -33.89 30.78 29.22
C THR A 34 -33.12 29.80 28.34
N ASN A 35 -33.58 29.58 27.11
CA ASN A 35 -32.90 28.67 26.19
C ASN A 35 -31.52 29.19 25.76
N ASP A 36 -31.35 30.52 25.68
CA ASP A 36 -30.09 31.16 25.28
C ASP A 36 -29.00 31.07 26.36
N GLU A 37 -29.40 30.89 27.63
CA GLU A 37 -28.49 30.69 28.77
C GLU A 37 -28.16 29.20 29.01
N MET A 38 -28.69 28.29 28.17
CA MET A 38 -28.58 26.85 28.38
C MET A 38 -27.20 26.30 27.98
N VAL A 39 -26.41 25.92 28.99
CA VAL A 39 -25.16 25.17 28.80
C VAL A 39 -25.45 23.67 28.72
N MET A 40 -24.91 23.00 27.69
CA MET A 40 -25.05 21.55 27.54
C MET A 40 -24.25 20.83 28.62
N PRO A 41 -24.90 19.98 29.44
CA PRO A 41 -24.21 19.20 30.46
C PRO A 41 -23.39 18.08 29.81
N SER A 42 -22.31 17.69 30.45
CA SER A 42 -21.40 16.64 30.07
C SER A 42 -20.94 15.91 31.33
N TYR A 43 -20.15 14.85 31.17
CA TYR A 43 -19.61 14.11 32.31
C TYR A 43 -18.66 14.95 33.18
N SER A 44 -18.09 16.05 32.65
CA SER A 44 -17.15 16.91 33.38
C SER A 44 -17.84 18.03 34.17
N ASN A 45 -19.03 18.46 33.76
CA ASN A 45 -19.78 19.56 34.38
C ASN A 45 -21.19 19.12 34.81
N ILE A 46 -21.34 17.86 35.21
CA ILE A 46 -22.63 17.25 35.61
C ILE A 46 -23.38 18.04 36.69
N ASN A 47 -22.68 18.83 37.50
CA ASN A 47 -23.25 19.68 38.55
C ASN A 47 -24.23 20.74 38.01
N ILE A 48 -24.06 21.18 36.76
CA ILE A 48 -24.95 22.15 36.09
C ILE A 48 -26.40 21.65 36.07
N LEU A 49 -26.63 20.33 36.05
CA LEU A 49 -27.96 19.73 36.15
C LEU A 49 -28.67 20.05 37.47
N PHE A 50 -27.92 20.24 38.54
CA PHE A 50 -28.43 20.47 39.90
C PHE A 50 -28.49 21.95 40.28
N GLU A 51 -27.74 22.78 39.56
CA GLU A 51 -27.70 24.24 39.73
C GLU A 51 -28.87 24.93 39.03
N ASN A 52 -29.39 24.35 37.94
CA ASN A 52 -30.42 24.94 37.10
C ASN A 52 -31.75 24.19 37.16
N ASN A 53 -32.87 24.91 37.07
CA ASN A 53 -34.21 24.33 37.04
C ASN A 53 -34.74 24.18 35.61
N TYR A 54 -34.41 23.05 34.98
CA TYR A 54 -34.82 22.73 33.61
C TYR A 54 -36.31 22.41 33.48
N ASN A 55 -36.93 22.84 32.38
CA ASN A 55 -38.26 22.37 31.98
C ASN A 55 -38.17 21.10 31.12
N VAL A 56 -39.32 20.45 30.85
CA VAL A 56 -39.36 19.19 30.08
C VAL A 56 -38.83 19.36 28.65
N GLN A 57 -39.09 20.49 27.99
CA GLN A 57 -38.59 20.74 26.64
C GLN A 57 -37.07 20.86 26.61
N GLN A 58 -36.47 21.56 27.58
CA GLN A 58 -35.02 21.69 27.73
C GLN A 58 -34.36 20.34 28.02
N LEU A 59 -34.94 19.52 28.90
CA LEU A 59 -34.43 18.15 29.14
C LEU A 59 -34.50 17.29 27.87
N LYS A 60 -35.56 17.42 27.07
CA LYS A 60 -35.66 16.73 25.77
C LYS A 60 -34.60 17.22 24.78
N GLN A 61 -34.30 18.52 24.76
CA GLN A 61 -33.21 19.08 23.94
C GLN A 61 -31.85 18.51 24.34
N ILE A 62 -31.57 18.42 25.64
CA ILE A 62 -30.33 17.82 26.16
C ILE A 62 -30.24 16.34 25.78
N ILE A 63 -31.33 15.59 25.89
CA ILE A 63 -31.37 14.17 25.50
C ILE A 63 -31.10 14.01 24.01
N ASN A 64 -31.74 14.83 23.17
CA ASN A 64 -31.53 14.81 21.72
C ASN A 64 -30.07 15.11 21.34
N HIS A 65 -29.36 15.93 22.11
CA HIS A 65 -27.93 16.18 21.86
C HIS A 65 -27.05 14.92 21.95
N PHE A 66 -27.47 13.90 22.70
CA PHE A 66 -26.72 12.65 22.87
C PHE A 66 -27.12 11.53 21.92
N ASP A 67 -28.20 11.70 21.13
CA ASP A 67 -28.74 10.78 20.11
C ASP A 67 -29.14 9.35 20.56
N ILE A 68 -28.60 8.83 21.67
CA ILE A 68 -28.74 7.43 22.11
C ILE A 68 -29.83 7.27 23.19
N LEU A 69 -30.25 8.37 23.81
CA LEU A 69 -31.16 8.36 24.95
C LEU A 69 -32.63 8.48 24.52
N LYS A 70 -33.52 7.70 25.17
CA LYS A 70 -34.97 7.78 24.95
C LYS A 70 -35.52 9.16 25.37
N VAL A 71 -36.33 9.79 24.52
CA VAL A 71 -36.87 11.15 24.72
C VAL A 71 -38.22 11.18 25.47
N SER A 72 -38.92 10.06 25.56
CA SER A 72 -40.20 9.96 26.27
C SER A 72 -40.02 9.93 27.80
N GLY A 73 -40.99 10.48 28.53
CA GLY A 73 -41.09 10.37 29.98
C GLY A 73 -41.49 11.67 30.66
N ASN A 74 -41.74 11.59 31.96
CA ASN A 74 -41.97 12.78 32.80
C ASN A 74 -40.64 13.48 33.14
N LYS A 75 -40.71 14.69 33.73
CA LYS A 75 -39.52 15.50 34.07
C LYS A 75 -38.48 14.71 34.88
N LYS A 76 -38.93 13.91 35.87
CA LYS A 76 -38.06 13.15 36.76
C LYS A 76 -37.34 12.01 36.02
N GLU A 77 -38.06 11.30 35.15
CA GLU A 77 -37.49 10.22 34.32
C GLU A 77 -36.43 10.76 33.36
N LEU A 78 -36.72 11.86 32.67
CA LEU A 78 -35.76 12.50 31.75
C LEU A 78 -34.51 12.97 32.50
N PHE A 79 -34.71 13.63 33.64
CA PHE A 79 -33.61 14.11 34.49
C PHE A 79 -32.71 12.96 34.96
N ASN A 80 -33.32 11.90 35.52
CA ASN A 80 -32.59 10.72 35.99
C ASN A 80 -31.80 10.07 34.85
N ARG A 81 -32.40 9.93 33.67
CA ARG A 81 -31.74 9.33 32.50
C ARG A 81 -30.49 10.10 32.08
N ILE A 82 -30.59 11.43 32.00
CA ILE A 82 -29.44 12.28 31.67
C ILE A 82 -28.35 12.14 32.75
N TYR A 83 -28.73 12.24 34.03
CA TYR A 83 -27.77 12.13 35.12
C TYR A 83 -27.04 10.78 35.14
N VAL A 84 -27.77 9.67 35.07
CA VAL A 84 -27.20 8.31 35.07
C VAL A 84 -26.25 8.15 33.89
N PHE A 85 -26.67 8.56 32.69
CA PHE A 85 -25.85 8.50 31.49
C PHE A 85 -24.54 9.28 31.64
N LEU A 86 -24.60 10.54 32.09
CA LEU A 86 -23.40 11.38 32.27
C LEU A 86 -22.48 10.85 33.37
N LYS A 87 -23.06 10.34 34.46
CA LYS A 87 -22.31 9.76 35.57
C LYS A 87 -21.55 8.51 35.14
N LEU A 88 -22.23 7.58 34.48
CA LEU A 88 -21.63 6.36 33.93
C LEU A 88 -20.62 6.67 32.82
N SER A 89 -20.89 7.69 31.99
CA SER A 89 -19.96 8.20 30.98
C SER A 89 -18.63 8.63 31.61
N GLY A 90 -18.68 9.32 32.76
CA GLY A 90 -17.47 9.71 33.50
C GLY A 90 -16.64 8.52 34.00
N PHE A 91 -17.27 7.41 34.36
CA PHE A 91 -16.58 6.18 34.76
C PHE A 91 -16.01 5.42 33.56
N ILE A 92 -16.83 5.19 32.52
CA ILE A 92 -16.40 4.40 31.36
C ILE A 92 -15.26 5.07 30.61
N ILE A 93 -15.21 6.40 30.53
CA ILE A 93 -14.09 7.13 29.90
C ILE A 93 -12.77 6.84 30.62
N LYS A 94 -12.77 6.74 31.96
CA LYS A 94 -11.57 6.39 32.74
C LYS A 94 -11.13 4.95 32.46
N ILE A 95 -12.07 4.02 32.43
CA ILE A 95 -11.81 2.61 32.12
C ILE A 95 -11.24 2.48 30.69
N GLN A 96 -11.88 3.11 29.72
CA GLN A 96 -11.41 3.14 28.33
C GLN A 96 -10.01 3.75 28.22
N LYS A 97 -9.69 4.82 28.97
CA LYS A 97 -8.33 5.40 29.01
C LYS A 97 -7.29 4.39 29.48
N ILE A 98 -7.57 3.67 30.57
CA ILE A 98 -6.68 2.62 31.10
C ILE A 98 -6.52 1.50 30.07
N PHE A 99 -7.63 1.06 29.46
CA PHE A 99 -7.63 0.00 28.47
C PHE A 99 -6.84 0.36 27.21
N ARG A 100 -7.03 1.56 26.65
CA ARG A 100 -6.23 2.08 25.52
C ARG A 100 -4.74 2.10 25.87
N GLY A 101 -4.39 2.53 27.08
CA GLY A 101 -3.01 2.51 27.57
C GLY A 101 -2.43 1.09 27.67
N TYR A 102 -3.22 0.13 28.13
CA TYR A 102 -2.83 -1.29 28.15
C TYR A 102 -2.56 -1.82 26.73
N LEU A 103 -3.45 -1.54 25.77
CA LEU A 103 -3.27 -1.95 24.37
C LEU A 103 -2.00 -1.37 23.76
N GLN A 104 -1.73 -0.08 23.99
CA GLN A 104 -0.51 0.57 23.51
C GLN A 104 0.75 -0.06 24.10
N LYS A 105 0.76 -0.33 25.42
CA LYS A 105 1.87 -1.01 26.08
C LYS A 105 2.11 -2.40 25.50
N LYS A 106 1.03 -3.15 25.24
CA LYS A 106 1.11 -4.49 24.64
C LYS A 106 1.71 -4.43 23.23
N ILE A 107 1.31 -3.47 22.39
CA ILE A 107 1.90 -3.28 21.05
C ILE A 107 3.39 -2.94 21.15
N ASN A 108 3.76 -2.03 22.05
CA ASN A 108 5.16 -1.65 22.24
C ASN A 108 6.03 -2.85 22.66
N LEU A 109 5.48 -3.76 23.48
CA LEU A 109 6.15 -5.01 23.85
C LEU A 109 6.26 -5.98 22.67
N LEU A 110 5.22 -6.10 21.84
CA LEU A 110 5.20 -6.99 20.68
C LEU A 110 6.22 -6.57 19.60
N ARG A 111 6.61 -5.30 19.53
CA ARG A 111 7.66 -4.80 18.63
C ARG A 111 9.07 -5.24 19.02
N GLY A 112 9.23 -5.78 20.21
CA GLY A 112 10.44 -6.44 20.64
C GLY A 112 11.43 -5.57 21.42
N PRO A 113 12.58 -6.15 21.78
CA PRO A 113 13.48 -5.62 22.80
C PRO A 113 14.20 -4.32 22.39
N ALA A 114 14.49 -4.13 21.11
CA ALA A 114 15.19 -2.95 20.60
C ALA A 114 14.24 -1.80 20.21
N PHE A 115 12.94 -1.94 20.45
CA PHE A 115 11.96 -0.95 19.99
C PHE A 115 12.20 0.46 20.55
N LYS A 116 12.55 0.57 21.83
CA LYS A 116 12.85 1.86 22.48
C LYS A 116 14.29 2.31 22.29
N ASN A 117 15.20 1.37 22.06
CA ASN A 117 16.61 1.64 21.89
C ASN A 117 17.18 0.77 20.78
N ARG A 118 17.28 1.36 19.59
CA ARG A 118 17.69 0.66 18.37
C ARG A 118 19.19 0.33 18.34
N ASN A 119 19.99 0.97 19.20
CA ASN A 119 21.41 0.65 19.34
C ASN A 119 21.65 -0.74 19.96
N LEU A 120 20.60 -1.40 20.45
CA LEU A 120 20.67 -2.80 20.88
C LEU A 120 20.71 -3.78 19.72
N CYS A 121 20.36 -3.35 18.50
CA CYS A 121 20.40 -4.20 17.31
C CYS A 121 21.85 -4.47 16.90
N THR A 122 22.08 -5.69 16.42
CA THR A 122 23.38 -6.20 15.96
C THR A 122 23.61 -5.83 14.50
N ASN A 123 22.53 -5.72 13.71
CA ASN A 123 22.59 -5.29 12.32
C ASN A 123 22.41 -3.77 12.18
N ASP A 124 23.12 -3.19 11.23
CA ASP A 124 23.05 -1.75 10.94
C ASP A 124 21.90 -1.38 10.00
N SER A 125 21.56 -2.27 9.05
CA SER A 125 20.50 -2.05 8.05
C SER A 125 19.56 -3.24 7.90
N ASP A 126 18.35 -2.99 7.40
CA ASP A 126 17.38 -4.02 7.01
C ASP A 126 17.82 -4.75 5.73
N PHE A 127 17.54 -6.05 5.67
CA PHE A 127 18.04 -6.93 4.60
C PHE A 127 17.29 -6.80 3.26
N LEU A 128 16.07 -6.26 3.25
CA LEU A 128 15.27 -6.10 2.04
C LEU A 128 15.14 -4.63 1.63
N THR A 129 14.79 -3.73 2.55
CA THR A 129 14.66 -2.31 2.21
C THR A 129 16.00 -1.60 2.15
N GLY A 130 17.03 -2.14 2.82
CA GLY A 130 18.33 -1.49 2.95
C GLY A 130 18.33 -0.31 3.92
N ASP A 131 17.19 0.01 4.53
CA ASP A 131 17.07 1.13 5.46
C ASP A 131 17.93 0.91 6.69
N SER A 132 18.57 1.99 7.15
CA SER A 132 19.25 2.02 8.43
C SER A 132 18.26 1.67 9.55
N VAL A 133 18.64 0.70 10.39
CA VAL A 133 17.85 0.27 11.55
C VAL A 133 17.57 1.46 12.48
N LYS A 134 18.52 2.39 12.59
CA LYS A 134 18.39 3.58 13.45
C LYS A 134 17.35 4.57 12.92
N ASP A 135 17.18 4.64 11.60
CA ASP A 135 16.37 5.67 10.92
C ASP A 135 14.99 5.16 10.45
N MET A 136 14.77 3.84 10.50
CA MET A 136 13.51 3.19 10.12
C MET A 136 12.27 3.83 10.77
N GLU A 137 11.12 3.77 10.10
CA GLU A 137 9.88 4.30 10.67
C GLU A 137 9.49 3.54 11.97
N TYR A 138 9.16 4.28 13.03
CA TYR A 138 8.76 3.70 14.32
C TYR A 138 7.61 2.69 14.21
N LEU A 139 6.66 2.94 13.30
CA LEU A 139 5.53 2.03 13.10
C LEU A 139 5.88 0.79 12.27
N GLN A 140 6.92 0.83 11.43
CA GLN A 140 7.39 -0.33 10.66
C GLN A 140 8.45 -1.15 11.39
N PHE A 141 9.08 -0.61 12.43
CA PHE A 141 10.13 -1.32 13.16
C PHE A 141 9.63 -2.53 13.96
N PHE A 142 10.37 -3.64 13.85
CA PHE A 142 10.25 -4.83 14.69
C PHE A 142 11.63 -5.37 15.06
N SER A 143 11.75 -6.00 16.23
CA SER A 143 12.98 -6.66 16.65
C SER A 143 12.70 -7.94 17.41
N TYR A 144 13.66 -8.86 17.41
CA TYR A 144 13.64 -9.99 18.34
C TYR A 144 15.05 -10.39 18.75
N LYS A 145 15.14 -11.05 19.90
CA LYS A 145 16.36 -11.68 20.39
C LYS A 145 16.37 -13.13 19.96
N ASP A 146 17.47 -13.58 19.37
CA ASP A 146 17.64 -14.98 18.96
C ASP A 146 18.14 -15.86 20.12
N ASP A 147 18.35 -17.14 19.83
CA ASP A 147 18.80 -18.13 20.82
C ASP A 147 20.25 -17.90 21.27
N ASP A 148 21.09 -17.31 20.41
CA ASP A 148 22.48 -16.93 20.73
C ASP A 148 22.56 -15.63 21.55
N GLY A 149 21.43 -14.94 21.68
CA GLY A 149 21.27 -13.75 22.49
C GLY A 149 21.55 -12.43 21.78
N PHE A 150 21.76 -12.47 20.47
CA PHE A 150 21.84 -11.29 19.62
C PHE A 150 20.45 -10.74 19.32
N ILE A 151 20.35 -9.42 19.20
CA ILE A 151 19.09 -8.74 18.85
C ILE A 151 19.21 -8.25 17.42
N TYR A 152 18.19 -8.55 16.61
CA TYR A 152 18.12 -8.10 15.22
C TYR A 152 16.89 -7.21 15.01
N GLY A 153 17.09 -6.10 14.31
CA GLY A 153 16.05 -5.16 13.91
C GLY A 153 15.66 -5.37 12.45
N PHE A 154 14.37 -5.26 12.16
CA PHE A 154 13.79 -5.50 10.85
C PHE A 154 12.71 -4.47 10.54
N ASP A 155 12.56 -4.17 9.26
CA ASP A 155 11.32 -3.62 8.74
C ASP A 155 10.26 -4.72 8.73
N LEU A 156 9.05 -4.40 9.18
CA LEU A 156 7.92 -5.31 9.21
C LEU A 156 7.54 -5.80 7.80
N VAL A 157 7.68 -4.98 6.76
CA VAL A 157 7.50 -5.40 5.37
C VAL A 157 8.49 -6.53 5.06
N SER A 158 9.77 -6.33 5.37
CA SER A 158 10.85 -7.27 5.10
C SER A 158 10.63 -8.60 5.79
N LEU A 159 10.44 -8.58 7.11
CA LEU A 159 10.26 -9.78 7.90
C LEU A 159 8.97 -10.52 7.53
N TYR A 160 7.88 -9.80 7.28
CA TYR A 160 6.61 -10.41 6.87
C TYR A 160 6.75 -11.13 5.52
N ASN A 161 7.38 -10.51 4.54
CA ASN A 161 7.57 -11.11 3.22
C ASN A 161 8.56 -12.28 3.22
N LEU A 162 9.59 -12.23 4.07
CA LEU A 162 10.45 -13.38 4.33
C LEU A 162 9.63 -14.56 4.85
N ILE A 163 8.77 -14.34 5.84
CA ILE A 163 7.92 -15.39 6.41
C ILE A 163 6.93 -15.95 5.38
N LEU A 164 6.37 -15.10 4.52
CA LEU A 164 5.44 -15.54 3.46
C LEU A 164 6.12 -16.37 2.38
N LYS A 165 7.33 -15.97 1.94
CA LYS A 165 8.07 -16.66 0.87
C LYS A 165 8.83 -17.88 1.36
N SER A 166 9.05 -18.00 2.66
CA SER A 166 9.75 -19.14 3.27
C SER A 166 8.86 -20.38 3.31
N GLY A 167 9.49 -21.55 3.15
CA GLY A 167 8.85 -22.86 3.29
C GLY A 167 8.65 -23.29 4.75
N LYS A 168 8.90 -24.57 5.05
CA LYS A 168 8.67 -25.17 6.38
C LYS A 168 9.53 -24.55 7.51
N THR A 169 10.74 -24.10 7.19
CA THR A 169 11.70 -23.52 8.14
C THR A 169 12.01 -22.09 7.72
N ILE A 170 11.81 -21.14 8.63
CA ILE A 170 12.07 -19.72 8.39
C ILE A 170 13.37 -19.39 9.11
N LYS A 171 14.35 -18.89 8.36
CA LYS A 171 15.68 -18.57 8.89
C LYS A 171 15.90 -17.06 8.92
N ASN A 172 16.60 -16.58 9.94
CA ASN A 172 17.06 -15.22 10.02
C ASN A 172 18.07 -14.92 8.88
N PRO A 173 17.90 -13.84 8.10
CA PRO A 173 18.79 -13.53 6.98
C PRO A 173 20.23 -13.20 7.40
N TYR A 174 20.47 -12.76 8.64
CA TYR A 174 21.80 -12.34 9.11
C TYR A 174 22.65 -13.49 9.63
N ASN A 175 22.06 -14.46 10.34
CA ASN A 175 22.81 -15.56 10.98
C ASN A 175 22.31 -16.96 10.62
N ARG A 176 21.22 -17.06 9.83
CA ARG A 176 20.61 -18.33 9.37
C ARG A 176 20.05 -19.23 10.47
N ASN A 177 19.95 -18.73 11.70
CA ASN A 177 19.24 -19.42 12.79
C ASN A 177 17.74 -19.46 12.51
N ASP A 178 17.07 -20.49 13.03
CA ASP A 178 15.63 -20.63 12.86
C ASP A 178 14.87 -19.58 13.67
N ILE A 179 13.89 -18.93 13.03
CA ILE A 179 13.02 -17.96 13.71
C ILE A 179 11.94 -18.71 14.48
N SER A 180 11.91 -18.52 15.80
CA SER A 180 10.95 -19.22 16.65
C SER A 180 9.49 -18.88 16.31
N LYS A 181 8.60 -19.86 16.50
CA LYS A 181 7.15 -19.69 16.26
C LYS A 181 6.55 -18.55 17.08
N ASN A 182 7.10 -18.29 18.28
CA ASN A 182 6.63 -17.20 19.14
C ASN A 182 6.90 -15.82 18.51
N VAL A 183 8.07 -15.62 17.91
CA VAL A 183 8.40 -14.37 17.20
C VAL A 183 7.44 -14.13 16.04
N ILE A 184 7.18 -15.17 15.25
CA ILE A 184 6.22 -15.10 14.12
C ILE A 184 4.81 -14.78 14.63
N GLN A 185 4.38 -15.40 15.73
CA GLN A 185 3.07 -15.15 16.33
C GLN A 185 2.96 -13.74 16.90
N ASN A 186 4.02 -13.22 17.53
CA ASN A 186 4.07 -11.86 18.03
C ASN A 186 3.96 -10.84 16.90
N MET A 187 4.70 -11.03 15.81
CA MET A 187 4.61 -10.20 14.60
C MET A 187 3.19 -10.21 14.01
N ARG A 188 2.57 -11.39 13.84
CA ARG A 188 1.19 -11.50 13.33
C ARG A 188 0.18 -10.80 14.24
N THR A 189 0.37 -10.91 15.56
CA THR A 189 -0.48 -10.27 16.56
C THR A 189 -0.33 -8.75 16.50
N LEU A 190 0.90 -8.25 16.36
CA LEU A 190 1.20 -6.84 16.17
C LEU A 190 0.49 -6.27 14.93
N ILE A 191 0.60 -6.93 13.78
CA ILE A 191 -0.05 -6.49 12.53
C ILE A 191 -1.58 -6.46 12.66
N ARG A 192 -2.18 -7.43 13.37
CA ARG A 192 -3.64 -7.45 13.61
C ARG A 192 -4.06 -6.33 14.56
N MET A 193 -3.33 -6.13 15.66
CA MET A 193 -3.64 -5.11 16.65
C MET A 193 -3.45 -3.69 16.11
N SER A 194 -2.45 -3.46 15.26
CA SER A 194 -2.18 -2.15 14.68
C SER A 194 -3.31 -1.67 13.77
N LYS A 195 -3.92 -2.57 13.00
CA LYS A 195 -5.12 -2.29 12.20
C LYS A 195 -6.30 -1.87 13.07
N PHE A 196 -6.53 -2.58 14.18
CA PHE A 196 -7.62 -2.26 15.11
C PHE A 196 -7.46 -0.88 15.77
N LEU A 197 -6.23 -0.42 16.00
CA LEU A 197 -5.95 0.89 16.58
C LEU A 197 -5.86 2.04 15.57
N GLY A 198 -6.11 1.78 14.28
CA GLY A 198 -6.06 2.82 13.24
C GLY A 198 -4.66 3.25 12.82
N THR A 199 -3.62 2.48 13.16
CA THR A 199 -2.24 2.70 12.72
C THR A 199 -1.75 1.50 11.90
N PRO A 200 -2.28 1.29 10.68
CA PRO A 200 -1.97 0.09 9.91
C PRO A 200 -0.48 0.03 9.56
N ILE A 201 0.09 -1.16 9.72
CA ILE A 201 1.47 -1.46 9.31
C ILE A 201 1.43 -1.79 7.81
N ASN A 202 2.34 -1.22 7.03
CA ASN A 202 2.49 -1.61 5.63
C ASN A 202 3.21 -2.96 5.61
N ILE A 203 2.69 -3.91 4.84
CA ILE A 203 3.26 -5.24 4.67
C ILE A 203 3.49 -5.58 3.19
N ASN A 204 3.06 -4.69 2.31
CA ASN A 204 3.23 -4.84 0.89
C ASN A 204 4.62 -4.31 0.55
N ILE A 205 5.39 -5.14 -0.15
CA ILE A 205 6.56 -4.65 -0.86
C ILE A 205 6.01 -3.62 -1.83
N LYS A 206 6.41 -2.35 -1.67
CA LYS A 206 6.30 -1.42 -2.78
C LYS A 206 7.19 -2.05 -3.84
N GLU A 207 6.59 -2.65 -4.86
CA GLU A 207 7.30 -2.76 -6.12
C GLU A 207 7.71 -1.33 -6.38
N ASP A 208 9.01 -1.04 -6.32
CA ASP A 208 9.50 0.20 -6.87
C ASP A 208 9.00 0.19 -8.30
N THR A 209 7.88 0.86 -8.53
CA THR A 209 7.68 1.58 -9.76
C THR A 209 8.84 2.56 -9.75
N PHE A 210 10.01 2.08 -10.22
CA PHE A 210 10.90 2.92 -11.01
C PHE A 210 9.96 3.83 -11.77
N SER A 211 10.06 5.15 -11.59
CA SER A 211 9.20 6.10 -12.30
C SER A 211 9.02 5.56 -13.71
N ASP A 212 7.79 5.49 -14.19
CA ASP A 212 7.47 4.77 -15.43
C ASP A 212 8.46 5.04 -16.59
N GLU A 213 9.04 6.24 -16.59
CA GLU A 213 10.19 6.71 -17.37
C GLU A 213 11.52 5.96 -17.10
N LYS A 214 12.01 5.87 -15.86
CA LYS A 214 13.23 5.12 -15.50
C LYS A 214 13.11 3.62 -15.79
N SER A 215 11.92 3.04 -15.60
CA SER A 215 11.66 1.65 -15.98
C SER A 215 11.75 1.45 -17.50
N LEU A 216 11.17 2.39 -18.26
CA LEU A 216 11.21 2.37 -19.71
C LEU A 216 12.64 2.56 -20.25
N GLU A 217 13.40 3.51 -19.70
CA GLU A 217 14.80 3.74 -20.08
C GLU A 217 15.67 2.50 -19.85
N MET A 218 15.53 1.83 -18.70
CA MET A 218 16.25 0.58 -18.44
C MET A 218 15.84 -0.54 -19.40
N ARG A 219 14.54 -0.71 -19.68
CA ARG A 219 14.07 -1.70 -20.68
C ARG A 219 14.63 -1.44 -22.08
N ILE A 220 14.67 -0.17 -22.50
CA ILE A 220 15.27 0.20 -23.78
C ILE A 220 16.77 -0.11 -23.76
N LEU A 221 17.48 0.25 -22.69
CA LEU A 221 18.91 -0.03 -22.56
C LEU A 221 19.20 -1.53 -22.62
N ASP A 222 18.47 -2.34 -21.86
CA ASP A 222 18.62 -3.80 -21.82
C ASP A 222 18.35 -4.43 -23.19
N LEU A 223 17.32 -3.96 -23.92
CA LEU A 223 17.02 -4.44 -25.26
C LEU A 223 18.19 -4.19 -26.22
N PHE A 224 18.77 -2.99 -26.21
CA PHE A 224 19.88 -2.63 -27.09
C PHE A 224 21.16 -3.40 -26.71
N GLN A 225 21.46 -3.54 -25.41
CA GLN A 225 22.53 -4.41 -24.94
C GLN A 225 22.34 -5.87 -25.37
N LYS A 226 21.09 -6.35 -25.40
CA LYS A 226 20.79 -7.68 -25.91
C LYS A 226 21.09 -7.77 -27.41
N MET A 227 20.71 -6.78 -28.21
CA MET A 227 21.05 -6.73 -29.64
C MET A 227 22.56 -6.73 -29.86
N ASP A 228 23.31 -6.03 -29.01
CA ASP A 228 24.78 -6.00 -29.06
C ASP A 228 25.39 -7.37 -28.73
N SER A 229 24.84 -8.07 -27.72
CA SER A 229 25.25 -9.44 -27.40
C SER A 229 25.04 -10.44 -28.54
N LEU A 230 24.14 -10.11 -29.48
CA LEU A 230 23.85 -10.89 -30.68
C LEU A 230 24.75 -10.49 -31.88
N GLY A 231 25.76 -9.64 -31.65
CA GLY A 231 26.77 -9.26 -32.63
C GLY A 231 26.52 -7.94 -33.36
N ASN A 232 25.56 -7.12 -32.89
CA ASN A 232 25.33 -5.79 -33.43
C ASN A 232 26.11 -4.72 -32.63
N TYR A 233 26.20 -3.51 -33.18
CA TYR A 233 26.69 -2.34 -32.45
C TYR A 233 25.59 -1.30 -32.49
N THR A 234 24.90 -1.11 -31.37
CA THR A 234 23.67 -0.33 -31.30
C THR A 234 23.75 0.73 -30.21
N GLU A 235 22.95 1.79 -30.35
CA GLU A 235 22.80 2.79 -29.31
C GLU A 235 21.32 3.00 -28.96
N ALA A 236 20.99 2.93 -27.67
CA ALA A 236 19.64 3.18 -27.17
C ALA A 236 19.09 4.56 -27.58
N SER A 237 20.00 5.53 -27.80
CA SER A 237 19.71 6.88 -28.31
C SER A 237 18.89 6.84 -29.60
N TRP A 238 19.09 5.83 -30.45
CA TRP A 238 18.43 5.72 -31.76
C TRP A 238 16.91 5.56 -31.65
N PHE A 239 16.43 4.96 -30.56
CA PHE A 239 15.02 4.82 -30.27
C PHE A 239 14.51 5.91 -29.32
N THR A 240 15.28 6.28 -28.29
CA THR A 240 14.84 7.28 -27.31
C THR A 240 14.69 8.69 -27.91
N SER A 241 15.50 9.03 -28.92
CA SER A 241 15.46 10.33 -29.60
C SER A 241 14.32 10.49 -30.60
N LEU A 242 13.55 9.43 -30.87
CA LEU A 242 12.45 9.49 -31.84
C LEU A 242 11.27 10.28 -31.26
N ASN A 243 10.74 11.20 -32.07
CA ASN A 243 9.46 11.85 -31.79
C ASN A 243 8.29 10.94 -32.19
N ARG A 244 7.08 11.30 -31.74
CA ARG A 244 5.85 10.54 -32.00
C ARG A 244 5.66 10.15 -33.47
N THR A 245 5.83 11.08 -34.40
CA THR A 245 5.68 10.84 -35.84
C THR A 245 6.68 9.80 -36.35
N LYS A 246 7.93 9.88 -35.92
CA LYS A 246 8.97 8.91 -36.28
C LYS A 246 8.72 7.53 -35.67
N ILE A 247 8.20 7.45 -34.43
CA ILE A 247 7.83 6.17 -33.81
C ILE A 247 6.67 5.50 -34.58
N ILE A 248 5.67 6.27 -35.00
CA ILE A 248 4.57 5.75 -35.82
C ILE A 248 5.09 5.26 -37.17
N LYS A 249 5.98 6.02 -37.82
CA LYS A 249 6.61 5.61 -39.08
C LYS A 249 7.41 4.32 -38.88
N PHE A 250 8.27 4.27 -37.87
CA PHE A 250 9.07 3.09 -37.52
C PHE A 250 8.23 1.83 -37.38
N LEU A 251 7.10 1.94 -36.68
CA LEU A 251 6.21 0.81 -36.48
C LEU A 251 5.53 0.35 -37.76
N ARG A 252 5.15 1.28 -38.65
CA ARG A 252 4.63 0.96 -39.98
C ARG A 252 5.67 0.25 -40.84
N GLU A 253 6.90 0.76 -40.88
CA GLU A 253 8.00 0.12 -41.61
C GLU A 253 8.29 -1.28 -41.07
N LEU A 254 8.34 -1.46 -39.75
CA LEU A 254 8.58 -2.76 -39.13
C LEU A 254 7.48 -3.77 -39.47
N ILE A 255 6.22 -3.35 -39.43
CA ILE A 255 5.07 -4.20 -39.79
C ILE A 255 5.11 -4.56 -41.28
N ASP A 256 5.42 -3.59 -42.13
CA ASP A 256 5.51 -3.79 -43.58
C ASP A 256 6.65 -4.74 -43.95
N ILE A 257 7.82 -4.56 -43.35
CA ILE A 257 8.98 -5.46 -43.51
C ILE A 257 8.62 -6.87 -43.06
N TRP A 258 8.10 -7.02 -41.84
CA TRP A 258 7.77 -8.32 -41.27
C TRP A 258 6.69 -9.06 -42.06
N SER A 259 5.65 -8.34 -42.48
CA SER A 259 4.45 -8.93 -43.06
C SER A 259 4.59 -9.17 -44.55
N TYR A 260 5.26 -8.26 -45.28
CA TYR A 260 5.24 -8.24 -46.73
C TYR A 260 6.64 -8.23 -47.36
N ARG A 261 7.53 -7.28 -46.99
CA ARG A 261 8.75 -7.05 -47.77
C ARG A 261 9.82 -8.12 -47.59
N ALA A 262 9.99 -8.65 -46.37
CA ALA A 262 11.03 -9.63 -46.10
C ALA A 262 10.68 -11.06 -46.60
N GLN A 263 9.45 -11.30 -47.09
CA GLN A 263 9.00 -12.60 -47.63
C GLN A 263 9.33 -13.80 -46.72
N ILE A 264 9.26 -13.60 -45.40
CA ILE A 264 9.63 -14.60 -44.40
C ILE A 264 8.59 -15.73 -44.40
N THR A 265 9.05 -16.98 -44.52
CA THR A 265 8.15 -18.13 -44.45
C THR A 265 7.44 -18.21 -43.10
N PRO A 266 6.20 -18.73 -43.04
CA PRO A 266 5.47 -18.89 -41.79
C PRO A 266 6.24 -19.70 -40.74
N ASP A 267 7.00 -20.71 -41.16
CA ASP A 267 7.85 -21.50 -40.26
C ASP A 267 8.96 -20.66 -39.63
N THR A 268 9.66 -19.85 -40.43
CA THR A 268 10.72 -18.98 -39.92
C THR A 268 10.15 -17.89 -39.01
N LYS A 269 8.97 -17.33 -39.34
CA LYS A 269 8.25 -16.40 -38.43
C LYS A 269 7.99 -17.04 -37.07
N ARG A 270 7.52 -18.30 -37.04
CA ARG A 270 7.27 -19.05 -35.79
C ARG A 270 8.54 -19.33 -35.00
N LYS A 271 9.68 -19.53 -35.67
CA LYS A 271 10.98 -19.73 -35.00
C LYS A 271 11.53 -18.43 -34.40
N ILE A 272 11.31 -17.29 -35.04
CA ILE A 272 11.71 -15.97 -34.54
C ILE A 272 10.77 -15.49 -33.41
N CYS A 273 9.45 -15.66 -33.58
CA CYS A 273 8.45 -15.23 -32.59
C CYS A 273 7.43 -16.35 -32.29
N PRO A 274 7.81 -17.38 -31.50
CA PRO A 274 6.90 -18.46 -31.12
C PRO A 274 5.73 -17.98 -30.24
N PRO A 275 4.60 -18.70 -30.22
CA PRO A 275 4.31 -19.92 -30.99
C PRO A 275 3.76 -19.66 -32.41
N ASN A 276 3.22 -18.47 -32.69
CA ASN A 276 2.42 -18.21 -33.89
C ASN A 276 3.13 -17.37 -34.97
N GLY A 277 4.31 -16.81 -34.67
CA GLY A 277 5.05 -15.96 -35.60
C GLY A 277 4.50 -14.55 -35.76
N ASP A 278 3.66 -14.10 -34.82
CA ASP A 278 3.04 -12.77 -34.85
C ASP A 278 3.42 -11.93 -33.61
N PRO A 279 4.40 -11.02 -33.73
CA PRO A 279 4.81 -10.14 -32.64
C PRO A 279 3.79 -9.01 -32.38
N PHE A 280 2.91 -8.73 -33.34
CA PHE A 280 1.88 -7.68 -33.27
C PHE A 280 0.55 -8.18 -32.71
N ARG A 281 0.48 -9.43 -32.24
CA ARG A 281 -0.74 -9.98 -31.67
C ARG A 281 -1.23 -9.12 -30.49
N GLY A 282 -2.47 -8.65 -30.58
CA GLY A 282 -3.11 -7.78 -29.59
C GLY A 282 -2.77 -6.29 -29.74
N PHE A 283 -1.91 -5.92 -30.69
CA PHE A 283 -1.58 -4.54 -31.00
C PHE A 283 -2.63 -3.91 -31.91
N HIS A 284 -3.11 -2.72 -31.53
CA HIS A 284 -4.07 -1.95 -32.33
C HIS A 284 -3.47 -0.58 -32.67
N PHE A 285 -3.33 -0.29 -33.97
CA PHE A 285 -2.81 0.99 -34.44
C PHE A 285 -3.61 2.20 -33.97
N SER A 286 -4.92 2.03 -33.72
CA SER A 286 -5.80 3.08 -33.18
C SER A 286 -5.31 3.60 -31.82
N TYR A 287 -4.76 2.73 -30.97
CA TYR A 287 -4.23 3.12 -29.67
C TYR A 287 -3.04 4.09 -29.84
N VAL A 288 -2.07 3.74 -30.69
CA VAL A 288 -0.89 4.58 -30.93
C VAL A 288 -1.23 5.92 -31.62
N TYR A 289 -2.26 5.93 -32.47
CA TYR A 289 -2.67 7.16 -33.15
C TYR A 289 -3.46 8.12 -32.25
N ASN A 290 -4.12 7.62 -31.22
CA ASN A 290 -4.94 8.42 -30.30
C ASN A 290 -4.21 8.76 -28.99
N GLU A 291 -3.15 8.03 -28.64
CA GLU A 291 -2.35 8.31 -27.44
C GLU A 291 -1.52 9.59 -27.63
N GLU A 292 -1.56 10.46 -26.61
CA GLU A 292 -0.84 11.74 -26.57
C GLU A 292 0.50 11.59 -25.84
N ASN A 293 0.57 10.71 -24.84
CA ASN A 293 1.79 10.49 -24.07
C ASN A 293 2.79 9.62 -24.86
N ILE A 294 3.93 10.20 -25.23
CA ILE A 294 4.99 9.52 -25.99
C ILE A 294 5.58 8.31 -25.26
N ASP A 295 5.63 8.32 -23.93
CA ASP A 295 6.20 7.22 -23.15
C ASP A 295 5.27 6.01 -23.12
N ASN A 296 3.95 6.22 -23.14
CA ASN A 296 2.97 5.14 -23.31
C ASN A 296 3.09 4.48 -24.70
N ILE A 297 3.35 5.30 -25.74
CA ILE A 297 3.62 4.79 -27.08
C ILE A 297 4.93 4.00 -27.09
N LYS A 298 6.01 4.54 -26.51
CA LYS A 298 7.30 3.86 -26.40
C LYS A 298 7.20 2.54 -25.62
N LYS A 299 6.44 2.48 -24.52
CA LYS A 299 6.15 1.26 -23.76
C LYS A 299 5.43 0.19 -24.59
N THR A 300 4.52 0.61 -25.45
CA THR A 300 3.81 -0.32 -26.34
C THR A 300 4.76 -0.86 -27.41
N VAL A 301 5.54 0.03 -28.03
CA VAL A 301 6.47 -0.34 -29.10
C VAL A 301 7.61 -1.20 -28.55
N ILE A 302 8.21 -0.87 -27.41
CA ILE A 302 9.31 -1.66 -26.82
C ILE A 302 8.86 -3.09 -26.52
N THR A 303 7.62 -3.28 -26.06
CA THR A 303 7.05 -4.62 -25.81
C THR A 303 6.94 -5.44 -27.11
N ILE A 304 6.74 -4.80 -28.26
CA ILE A 304 6.78 -5.47 -29.56
C ILE A 304 8.23 -5.83 -29.90
N LEU A 305 9.17 -4.91 -29.74
CA LEU A 305 10.59 -5.15 -30.06
C LEU A 305 11.19 -6.26 -29.20
N GLU A 306 10.84 -6.32 -27.92
CA GLU A 306 11.24 -7.40 -27.01
C GLU A 306 10.81 -8.78 -27.54
N LYS A 307 9.63 -8.90 -28.15
CA LYS A 307 9.19 -10.17 -28.77
C LYS A 307 10.05 -10.58 -29.96
N PHE A 308 10.57 -9.62 -30.73
CA PHE A 308 11.48 -9.92 -31.84
C PHE A 308 12.84 -10.41 -31.34
N VAL A 309 13.37 -9.81 -30.29
CA VAL A 309 14.76 -10.01 -29.86
C VAL A 309 14.92 -11.14 -28.84
N TYR A 310 13.96 -11.33 -27.93
CA TYR A 310 14.09 -12.29 -26.83
C TYR A 310 13.49 -13.67 -27.14
N ASN A 311 12.44 -13.74 -27.95
CA ASN A 311 11.60 -14.94 -28.03
C ASN A 311 12.07 -15.98 -29.06
N GLY A 312 13.09 -15.70 -29.86
CA GLY A 312 13.62 -16.65 -30.84
C GLY A 312 14.05 -17.97 -30.20
N ILE A 313 13.83 -19.09 -30.90
CA ILE A 313 14.09 -20.44 -30.37
C ILE A 313 15.58 -20.71 -30.09
N ASP A 314 16.48 -20.00 -30.76
CA ASP A 314 17.93 -20.03 -30.60
C ASP A 314 18.50 -18.63 -30.88
N ASP A 315 19.81 -18.45 -30.72
CA ASP A 315 20.44 -17.14 -30.88
C ASP A 315 20.51 -16.68 -32.34
N ASP A 316 20.48 -17.59 -33.32
CA ASP A 316 20.43 -17.24 -34.75
C ASP A 316 19.08 -16.59 -35.10
N HIS A 317 17.97 -17.16 -34.63
CA HIS A 317 16.64 -16.61 -34.86
C HIS A 317 16.39 -15.34 -34.06
N LYS A 318 16.99 -15.20 -32.87
CA LYS A 318 16.99 -13.93 -32.12
C LYS A 318 17.77 -12.85 -32.86
N SER A 319 18.93 -13.20 -33.43
CA SER A 319 19.74 -12.29 -34.26
C SER A 319 18.96 -11.84 -35.49
N LEU A 320 18.24 -12.76 -36.14
CA LEU A 320 17.37 -12.45 -37.27
C LEU A 320 16.21 -11.50 -36.87
N GLY A 321 15.61 -11.71 -35.69
CA GLY A 321 14.63 -10.79 -35.11
C GLY A 321 15.21 -9.40 -34.85
N ALA A 322 16.42 -9.32 -34.29
CA ALA A 322 17.14 -8.06 -34.08
C ALA A 322 17.43 -7.33 -35.39
N TYR A 323 17.81 -8.05 -36.46
CA TYR A 323 18.03 -7.44 -37.77
C TYR A 323 16.78 -6.78 -38.35
N TYR A 324 15.60 -7.37 -38.20
CA TYR A 324 14.36 -6.72 -38.67
C TYR A 324 14.05 -5.44 -37.90
N VAL A 325 14.28 -5.44 -36.58
CA VAL A 325 14.10 -4.26 -35.74
C VAL A 325 15.11 -3.16 -36.08
N LEU A 326 16.39 -3.51 -36.22
CA LEU A 326 17.44 -2.55 -36.57
C LEU A 326 17.27 -2.02 -37.99
N GLY A 327 16.92 -2.88 -38.94
CA GLY A 327 16.61 -2.51 -40.31
C GLY A 327 15.51 -1.46 -40.36
N SER A 328 14.36 -1.70 -39.73
CA SER A 328 13.29 -0.70 -39.69
C SER A 328 13.69 0.58 -38.96
N LEU A 329 14.56 0.51 -37.95
CA LEU A 329 15.06 1.67 -37.21
C LEU A 329 15.93 2.57 -38.09
N THR A 330 16.75 1.99 -38.97
CA THR A 330 17.56 2.75 -39.93
C THR A 330 16.72 3.60 -40.90
N LEU A 331 15.47 3.24 -41.17
CA LEU A 331 14.58 4.01 -42.05
C LEU A 331 14.03 5.30 -41.43
N VAL A 332 14.18 5.46 -40.10
CA VAL A 332 13.64 6.60 -39.36
C VAL A 332 14.68 7.39 -38.56
N ASN A 333 15.86 6.81 -38.35
CA ASN A 333 16.96 7.42 -37.61
C ASN A 333 18.24 7.46 -38.47
N GLU A 334 18.72 8.67 -38.76
CA GLU A 334 19.89 8.89 -39.61
C GLU A 334 21.18 8.33 -39.00
N ASN A 335 21.36 8.45 -37.68
CA ASN A 335 22.54 7.92 -36.99
C ASN A 335 22.57 6.39 -37.02
N ALA A 336 21.40 5.75 -36.93
CA ALA A 336 21.31 4.30 -37.11
C ALA A 336 21.62 3.89 -38.56
N ALA A 337 21.16 4.65 -39.56
CA ALA A 337 21.42 4.39 -40.97
C ALA A 337 22.90 4.54 -41.35
N THR A 338 23.59 5.53 -40.80
CA THR A 338 25.03 5.72 -41.03
C THR A 338 25.87 4.68 -40.30
N SER A 339 25.44 4.23 -39.12
CA SER A 339 26.13 3.21 -38.33
C SER A 339 25.93 1.79 -38.88
N LEU A 340 24.78 1.52 -39.51
CA LEU A 340 24.44 0.22 -40.12
C LEU A 340 24.03 0.36 -41.60
N PRO A 341 24.91 0.80 -42.51
CA PRO A 341 24.54 1.09 -43.90
C PRO A 341 24.03 -0.12 -44.69
N TRP A 342 24.56 -1.32 -44.42
CA TRP A 342 24.14 -2.55 -45.10
C TRP A 342 22.70 -2.94 -44.74
N LEU A 343 22.29 -2.74 -43.49
CA LEU A 343 20.92 -2.97 -43.04
C LEU A 343 19.99 -1.96 -43.67
N TYR A 344 20.37 -0.68 -43.66
CA TYR A 344 19.61 0.36 -44.36
C TYR A 344 19.39 0.02 -45.82
N GLN A 345 20.45 -0.34 -46.55
CA GLN A 345 20.35 -0.73 -47.96
C GLN A 345 19.43 -1.94 -48.16
N SER A 346 19.47 -2.95 -47.26
CA SER A 346 18.62 -4.13 -47.37
C SER A 346 17.12 -3.84 -47.26
N VAL A 347 16.73 -2.76 -46.59
CA VAL A 347 15.33 -2.36 -46.36
C VAL A 347 14.97 -0.99 -46.94
N ALA A 348 15.86 -0.34 -47.67
CA ALA A 348 15.57 0.93 -48.33
C ALA A 348 14.54 0.73 -49.45
N HIS A 349 13.75 1.76 -49.72
CA HIS A 349 12.89 1.80 -50.90
C HIS A 349 13.77 2.20 -52.09
N TYR A 350 14.16 1.23 -52.91
CA TYR A 350 14.70 1.54 -54.23
C TYR A 350 13.51 1.78 -55.15
N VAL A 351 13.42 3.00 -55.68
CA VAL A 351 12.52 3.36 -56.77
C VAL A 351 13.13 2.90 -58.08
#